data_AF-A0A7S2G8R6-F1
#
_entry.id   AF-A0A7S2G8R6-F1
#
_cell.length_a   1.000
_cell.length_b   1.000
_cell.length_c   1.000
_cell.angle_alpha   90.00
_cell.angle_beta   90.00
_cell.angle_gamma   90.00
#
_symmetry.space_group_name_H-M   'P 1'
#
loop_
_entity.id
_entity.type
_entity.pdbx_description
1 polymer ?
#
loop_
_entity_poly.entity_id
_entity_poly.type
_entity_poly.pdbx_seq_one_letter_code
_entity_poly.pdbx_strand_id
1 'polypeptide(L)'
;ADSSGSSAAGLAAAMELASSMLEAGLQLPQRACNELFGLLLDVQDFDAVQVLLNALVGCSRAWGDGAVTTWEQVLGGLAQAGCWVATDHCLLAMVERGPTPSEPCFDSAVAACAAAGQEERAER
;
A
#
# COMPACT_ATOMS: atom_id res chain seq x y z
N ALA A 1 17.23 -14.61 -12.94
CA ALA A 1 16.15 -14.39 -13.92
C ALA A 1 15.28 -15.63 -13.93
N ASP A 2 13.96 -15.44 -13.91
CA ASP A 2 12.91 -16.48 -13.95
C ASP A 2 12.34 -16.98 -12.61
N SER A 3 11.77 -16.07 -11.80
CA SER A 3 10.75 -16.43 -10.80
C SER A 3 9.56 -15.45 -10.73
N SER A 4 9.64 -14.27 -11.36
CA SER A 4 8.54 -13.27 -11.36
C SER A 4 7.41 -13.52 -12.37
N GLY A 5 7.53 -14.53 -13.25
CA GLY A 5 6.53 -14.78 -14.30
C GLY A 5 5.20 -15.33 -13.77
N SER A 6 5.23 -16.08 -12.66
CA SER A 6 4.03 -16.70 -12.08
C SER A 6 3.29 -15.76 -11.12
N SER A 7 4.00 -14.86 -10.43
CA SER A 7 3.39 -13.93 -9.48
C SER A 7 2.65 -12.77 -10.16
N ALA A 8 3.14 -12.26 -11.30
CA ALA A 8 2.50 -11.15 -12.01
C ALA A 8 1.12 -11.52 -12.58
N ALA A 9 0.98 -12.72 -13.15
CA ALA A 9 -0.31 -13.20 -13.67
C ALA A 9 -1.33 -13.41 -12.54
N GLY A 10 -0.87 -13.93 -11.39
CA GLY A 10 -1.69 -14.05 -10.19
C GLY A 10 -2.13 -12.70 -9.64
N LEU A 11 -1.22 -11.71 -9.62
CA LEU A 11 -1.49 -10.35 -9.16
C LEU A 11 -2.53 -9.64 -10.02
N ALA A 12 -2.41 -9.71 -11.35
CA ALA A 12 -3.38 -9.11 -12.26
C ALA A 12 -4.79 -9.70 -12.06
N ALA A 13 -4.90 -11.03 -11.96
CA ALA A 13 -6.17 -11.70 -11.69
C ALA A 13 -6.73 -11.33 -10.30
N ALA A 14 -5.88 -11.20 -9.28
CA ALA A 14 -6.29 -10.81 -7.94
C ALA A 14 -6.78 -9.35 -7.88
N MET A 15 -6.13 -8.45 -8.62
CA MET A 15 -6.54 -7.04 -8.77
C MET A 15 -7.87 -6.88 -9.52
N GLU A 16 -8.07 -7.64 -10.61
CA GLU A 16 -9.36 -7.69 -11.33
C GLU A 16 -10.47 -8.20 -10.43
N LEU A 17 -10.22 -9.28 -9.69
CA LEU A 17 -11.18 -9.83 -8.72
C LEU A 17 -11.51 -8.81 -7.63
N ALA A 18 -10.51 -8.14 -7.06
CA ALA A 18 -10.70 -7.12 -6.04
C ALA A 18 -11.55 -5.96 -6.57
N SER A 19 -11.25 -5.49 -7.78
CA SER A 19 -12.00 -4.42 -8.45
C SER A 19 -13.46 -4.83 -8.67
N SER A 20 -13.69 -6.03 -9.21
CA SER A 20 -15.03 -6.58 -9.42
C SER A 20 -15.82 -6.73 -8.11
N MET A 21 -15.16 -7.16 -7.02
CA MET A 21 -15.79 -7.25 -5.70
C MET A 21 -16.19 -5.87 -5.16
N LEU A 22 -15.33 -4.87 -5.30
CA LEU A 22 -15.62 -3.49 -4.90
C LEU A 22 -16.77 -2.89 -5.70
N GLU A 23 -16.80 -3.10 -7.01
CA GLU A 23 -17.91 -2.68 -7.88
C GLU A 23 -19.23 -3.36 -7.51
N ALA A 24 -19.17 -4.64 -7.11
CA ALA A 24 -20.33 -5.36 -6.59
C ALA A 24 -20.77 -4.90 -5.18
N GLY A 25 -20.06 -3.95 -4.56
CA GLY A 25 -20.31 -3.47 -3.21
C GLY A 25 -19.95 -4.49 -2.12
N LEU A 26 -19.16 -5.51 -2.46
CA LEU A 26 -18.67 -6.52 -1.53
C LEU A 26 -17.47 -5.96 -0.77
N GLN A 27 -17.41 -6.27 0.53
CA GLN A 27 -16.25 -5.92 1.34
C GLN A 27 -15.11 -6.92 1.10
N LEU A 28 -13.94 -6.40 0.72
CA LEU A 28 -12.72 -7.19 0.75
C LEU A 28 -12.30 -7.43 2.21
N PRO A 29 -12.03 -8.67 2.61
CA PRO A 29 -11.47 -8.93 3.93
C PRO A 29 -10.08 -8.31 4.02
N GLN A 30 -9.74 -7.77 5.19
CA GLN A 30 -8.44 -7.15 5.46
C GLN A 30 -7.26 -8.05 5.05
N ARG A 31 -7.39 -9.38 5.23
CA ARG A 31 -6.39 -10.35 4.80
C ARG A 31 -6.10 -10.29 3.30
N ALA A 32 -7.13 -10.19 2.47
CA ALA A 32 -6.97 -10.10 1.02
C ALA A 32 -6.32 -8.77 0.62
N CYS A 33 -6.70 -7.66 1.26
CA CYS A 33 -6.06 -6.37 1.04
C CYS A 33 -4.57 -6.42 1.39
N ASN A 34 -4.21 -6.94 2.57
CA ASN A 34 -2.82 -7.02 3.00
C ASN A 34 -1.97 -7.89 2.07
N GLU A 35 -2.53 -9.00 1.56
CA GLU A 35 -1.85 -9.88 0.61
C GLU A 35 -1.64 -9.19 -0.75
N LEU A 36 -2.66 -8.49 -1.27
CA LEU A 36 -2.54 -7.67 -2.48
C LEU A 36 -1.49 -6.56 -2.31
N PHE A 37 -1.55 -5.81 -1.21
CA PHE A 37 -0.55 -4.77 -0.94
C PHE A 37 0.85 -5.34 -0.82
N GLY A 38 1.02 -6.47 -0.13
CA GLY A 38 2.31 -7.14 -0.02
C GLY A 38 2.90 -7.50 -1.38
N LEU A 39 2.08 -8.07 -2.28
CA LEU A 39 2.49 -8.39 -3.65
C LEU A 39 2.83 -7.12 -4.44
N LEU A 40 2.00 -6.08 -4.36
CA LEU A 40 2.21 -4.81 -5.06
C LEU A 40 3.50 -4.10 -4.60
N LEU A 41 3.79 -4.16 -3.31
CA LEU A 41 5.01 -3.62 -2.73
C LEU A 41 6.24 -4.44 -3.14
N ASP A 42 6.11 -5.77 -3.23
CA ASP A 42 7.18 -6.67 -3.71
C ASP A 42 7.54 -6.39 -5.18
N VAL A 43 6.54 -6.14 -6.03
CA VAL A 43 6.75 -5.73 -7.42
C VAL A 43 7.02 -4.22 -7.60
N GLN A 44 7.05 -3.45 -6.51
CA GLN A 44 7.23 -2.00 -6.48
C GLN A 44 6.24 -1.22 -7.38
N ASP A 45 5.03 -1.73 -7.53
CA ASP A 45 3.99 -1.15 -8.40
C ASP A 45 3.11 -0.17 -7.62
N PHE A 46 3.69 1.00 -7.31
CA PHE A 46 3.08 2.00 -6.42
C PHE A 46 1.82 2.64 -7.00
N ASP A 47 1.69 2.69 -8.33
CA ASP A 47 0.49 3.21 -8.99
C ASP A 47 -0.71 2.30 -8.70
N ALA A 48 -0.52 0.98 -8.83
CA ALA A 48 -1.53 -0.01 -8.48
C ALA A 48 -1.82 -0.05 -6.96
N VAL A 49 -0.82 0.18 -6.10
CA VAL A 49 -1.04 0.40 -4.65
C VAL A 49 -2.01 1.56 -4.44
N GLN A 50 -1.76 2.72 -5.07
CA GLN A 50 -2.60 3.91 -4.92
C GLN A 50 -4.02 3.67 -5.47
N VAL A 51 -4.15 3.01 -6.62
CA VAL A 51 -5.45 2.67 -7.21
C VAL A 51 -6.27 1.78 -6.27
N LEU A 52 -5.66 0.71 -5.75
CA LEU A 52 -6.34 -0.20 -4.82
C LEU A 52 -6.73 0.53 -3.52
N LEU A 53 -5.82 1.31 -2.97
CA LEU A 53 -6.10 2.15 -1.79
C LEU A 53 -7.26 3.12 -2.05
N ASN A 54 -7.27 3.80 -3.20
CA ASN A 54 -8.32 4.75 -3.53
C ASN A 54 -9.67 4.06 -3.76
N ALA A 55 -9.66 2.88 -4.38
CA ALA A 55 -10.87 2.06 -4.56
C ALA A 55 -11.43 1.60 -3.21
N LEU A 56 -10.57 1.20 -2.27
CA LEU A 56 -10.96 0.83 -0.91
C LEU A 56 -11.51 2.02 -0.11
N VAL A 57 -10.90 3.21 -0.22
CA VAL A 57 -11.37 4.44 0.43
C VAL A 57 -12.71 4.90 -0.14
N GLY A 58 -12.86 4.86 -1.47
CA GLY A 58 -14.07 5.31 -2.16
C GLY A 58 -15.32 4.54 -1.74
N CYS A 59 -15.14 3.28 -1.32
CA CYS A 59 -16.15 2.48 -0.65
C CYS A 59 -16.34 2.92 0.82
N SER A 60 -16.77 4.17 1.04
CA SER A 60 -16.99 4.85 2.33
C SER A 60 -17.84 4.12 3.39
N ARG A 61 -18.46 2.98 3.06
CA ARG A 61 -19.21 2.12 3.99
C ARG A 61 -18.40 0.96 4.58
N ALA A 62 -17.20 0.70 4.07
CA ALA A 62 -16.43 -0.51 4.33
C ALA A 62 -15.31 -0.34 5.38
N TRP A 63 -14.89 0.89 5.64
CA TRP A 63 -13.75 1.17 6.51
C TRP A 63 -14.20 1.77 7.84
N GLY A 64 -14.47 0.87 8.78
CA GLY A 64 -14.41 1.19 10.21
C GLY A 64 -12.96 1.30 10.70
N ASP A 65 -12.73 1.04 11.98
CA ASP A 65 -11.43 1.09 12.68
C ASP A 65 -10.25 0.43 11.92
N GLY A 66 -10.53 -0.59 11.11
CA GLY A 66 -9.51 -1.34 10.35
C GLY A 66 -8.77 -0.56 9.25
N ALA A 67 -9.29 0.60 8.82
CA ALA A 67 -8.64 1.40 7.77
C ALA A 67 -7.21 1.80 8.17
N VAL A 68 -7.03 2.26 9.41
CA VAL A 68 -5.74 2.72 9.95
C VAL A 68 -4.69 1.62 9.84
N THR A 69 -5.06 0.38 10.21
CA THR A 69 -4.14 -0.76 10.14
C THR A 69 -3.71 -1.11 8.71
N THR A 70 -4.57 -0.89 7.71
CA THR A 70 -4.21 -1.07 6.30
C THR A 70 -3.23 0.01 5.86
N TRP A 71 -3.45 1.27 6.24
CA TRP A 71 -2.48 2.35 5.96
C TRP A 71 -1.12 2.10 6.61
N GLU A 72 -1.09 1.66 7.87
CA GLU A 72 0.14 1.31 8.58
C GLU A 72 0.91 0.20 7.86
N GLN A 73 0.23 -0.84 7.37
CA GLN A 73 0.84 -1.91 6.58
C GLN A 73 1.47 -1.38 5.28
N VAL A 74 0.73 -0.55 4.53
CA VAL A 74 1.24 0.03 3.29
C VAL A 74 2.44 0.94 3.55
N LEU A 75 2.35 1.83 4.54
CA LEU A 75 3.45 2.72 4.93
C LEU A 75 4.69 1.93 5.38
N GLY A 76 4.51 0.89 6.18
CA GLY A 76 5.60 0.02 6.62
C GLY A 76 6.27 -0.72 5.46
N GLY A 77 5.50 -1.12 4.46
CA GLY A 77 6.03 -1.72 3.23
C GLY A 77 6.78 -0.73 2.36
N LEU A 78 6.24 0.47 2.16
CA LEU A 78 6.91 1.55 1.42
C LEU A 78 8.22 1.98 2.10
N ALA A 79 8.23 2.01 3.44
CA ALA A 79 9.41 2.29 4.23
C ALA A 79 10.51 1.24 4.05
N GLN A 80 10.15 -0.04 4.05
CA GLN A 80 11.09 -1.13 3.78
C GLN A 80 11.64 -1.08 2.35
N ALA A 81 10.83 -0.63 1.40
CA ALA A 81 11.25 -0.41 0.01
C ALA A 81 12.11 0.85 -0.19
N GLY A 82 12.37 1.65 0.85
CA GLY A 82 13.11 2.91 0.75
C GLY A 82 12.38 4.03 0.01
N CYS A 83 11.09 3.85 -0.30
CA CYS A 83 10.36 4.71 -1.21
C CYS A 83 9.69 5.89 -0.49
N TRP A 84 10.51 6.81 0.05
CA TRP A 84 10.02 7.90 0.90
C TRP A 84 8.97 8.80 0.24
N VAL A 85 9.05 9.03 -1.07
CA VAL A 85 8.10 9.87 -1.82
C VAL A 85 6.70 9.25 -1.80
N ALA A 86 6.61 7.94 -2.05
CA ALA A 86 5.34 7.22 -2.00
C ALA A 86 4.78 7.16 -0.58
N THR A 87 5.66 7.00 0.42
CA THR A 87 5.29 7.02 1.85
C THR A 87 4.68 8.36 2.24
N ASP A 88 5.31 9.47 1.88
CA ASP A 88 4.84 10.84 2.15
C ASP A 88 3.47 11.11 1.51
N HIS A 89 3.33 10.77 0.22
CA HIS A 89 2.06 10.88 -0.48
C HIS A 89 0.94 10.04 0.17
N CYS A 90 1.25 8.80 0.60
CA CYS A 90 0.25 7.97 1.29
C CYS A 90 -0.16 8.57 2.64
N LEU A 91 0.80 9.13 3.39
CA LEU A 91 0.55 9.71 4.70
C LEU A 91 -0.30 10.97 4.61
N LEU A 92 -0.03 11.84 3.63
CA LEU A 92 -0.88 12.99 3.30
C LEU A 92 -2.29 12.55 2.91
N ALA A 93 -2.39 11.56 2.03
CA ALA A 93 -3.68 11.11 1.56
C ALA A 93 -4.50 10.42 2.66
N MET A 94 -3.85 9.78 3.64
CA MET A 94 -4.49 9.26 4.85
C MET A 94 -5.18 10.40 5.63
N VAL A 95 -4.47 11.50 5.87
CA VAL A 95 -5.00 12.69 6.56
C VAL A 95 -6.16 13.31 5.79
N GLU A 96 -6.02 13.49 4.47
CA GLU A 96 -7.06 14.07 3.62
C GLU A 96 -8.35 13.23 3.59
N ARG A 97 -8.20 11.90 3.69
CA ARG A 97 -9.31 10.95 3.64
C ARG A 97 -9.99 10.71 4.98
N GLY A 98 -9.47 11.31 6.06
CA GLY A 98 -10.07 11.27 7.40
C GLY A 98 -9.41 10.36 8.45
N PRO A 99 -8.79 9.19 8.14
CA PRO A 99 -8.08 8.44 9.17
C PRO A 99 -6.88 9.25 9.68
N THR A 100 -6.79 9.41 11.00
CA THR A 100 -5.66 10.12 11.61
C THR A 100 -4.44 9.19 11.61
N PRO A 101 -3.29 9.60 11.05
CA PRO A 101 -2.07 8.80 11.12
C PRO A 101 -1.69 8.58 12.58
N SER A 102 -1.39 7.32 12.91
CA SER A 102 -0.93 6.89 14.21
C SER A 102 0.59 7.06 14.32
N GLU A 103 1.13 6.91 15.53
CA GLU A 103 2.58 6.92 15.80
C GLU A 103 3.40 6.06 14.82
N PRO A 104 3.05 4.79 14.52
CA PRO A 104 3.79 3.96 13.57
C PRO A 104 3.77 4.47 12.12
N CYS A 105 2.78 5.28 11.72
CA CYS A 105 2.77 5.90 10.39
C CYS A 105 3.94 6.88 10.24
N PHE A 106 4.19 7.70 11.27
CA PHE A 106 5.29 8.65 11.28
C PHE A 106 6.64 7.94 11.32
N ASP A 107 6.78 6.89 12.14
CA ASP A 107 8.00 6.09 12.19
C ASP A 107 8.34 5.48 10.83
N SER A 108 7.35 4.97 10.12
CA SER A 108 7.52 4.41 8.77
C SER A 108 8.01 5.48 7.78
N ALA A 109 7.46 6.69 7.82
CA ALA A 109 7.92 7.80 6.97
C ALA A 109 9.39 8.17 7.25
N VAL A 110 9.78 8.25 8.52
CA VAL A 110 11.17 8.52 8.90
C VAL A 110 12.10 7.39 8.46
N ALA A 111 11.68 6.13 8.64
CA ALA A 111 12.44 4.97 8.19
C ALA A 111 12.63 4.97 6.66
N ALA A 112 11.59 5.30 5.89
CA ALA A 112 11.65 5.42 4.44
C ALA A 112 12.69 6.46 4.00
N CYS A 113 12.67 7.65 4.62
CA CYS A 113 13.66 8.72 4.36
C CYS A 113 15.09 8.28 4.71
N ALA A 114 15.27 7.59 5.84
CA ALA A 114 16.56 7.09 6.26
C ALA A 114 17.11 6.00 5.33
N ALA A 115 16.24 5.16 4.77
CA ALA A 115 16.59 4.15 3.77
C ALA A 115 16.94 4.78 2.42
N ALA A 116 16.15 5.74 1.94
CA ALA A 116 16.44 6.48 0.70
C ALA A 116 17.80 7.22 0.76
N GLY A 117 18.10 7.86 1.90
CA GLY A 117 19.39 8.52 2.11
C GLY A 117 20.58 7.55 2.26
N GLN A 118 20.33 6.27 2.55
CA GLN A 118 21.35 5.22 2.54
C GLN A 118 21.62 4.73 1.11
N GLU A 119 20.61 4.62 0.26
CA GLU A 119 20.80 4.31 -1.17
C GLU A 119 21.64 5.40 -1.86
N GLU A 120 21.34 6.68 -1.64
CA GLU A 120 22.14 7.77 -2.21
C GLU A 120 23.61 7.77 -1.72
N ARG A 121 23.88 7.22 -0.53
CA ARG A 121 25.25 7.03 -0.02
C ARG A 121 25.90 5.74 -0.51
N ALA A 122 25.13 4.70 -0.83
CA ALA A 122 25.64 3.41 -1.31
C ALA A 122 26.15 3.50 -2.76
N GLU A 123 25.72 4.50 -3.52
CA GLU A 123 26.14 4.74 -4.90
C GLU A 123 27.28 5.79 -5.07
N ARG A 124 28.06 6.09 -4.01
CA ARG A 124 29.22 7.01 -4.09
C ARG A 124 30.56 6.38 -3.72
#